data_AF-A0A0L0F661-F1
#
_entry.id   AF-A0A0L0F661-F1
#
_cell.length_a   1.000
_cell.length_b   1.000
_cell.length_c   1.000
_cell.angle_alpha   90.00
_cell.angle_beta   90.00
_cell.angle_gamma   90.00
#
_symmetry.space_group_name_H-M   'P 1'
#
loop_
_entity.id
_entity.type
_entity.pdbx_description
1 polymer ?
#
loop_
_entity_poly.entity_id
_entity_poly.type
_entity_poly.pdbx_seq_one_letter_code
_entity_poly.pdbx_strand_id
1 'polypeptide(L)'
;MSSSSGAVAASASSDREMRTIYTFLIRQPQMVLSSLYEHSLSCLAVFRTLSPVGRHYVMRLLYTKDPIELSDIEVWCTDRTLHR
;
A
#
# COMPACT_ATOMS: atom_id res chain seq x y z
N MET A 1 -33.32 24.74 -8.86
CA MET A 1 -33.33 23.61 -7.91
C MET A 1 -31.91 23.11 -7.81
N SER A 2 -31.38 23.05 -6.59
CA SER A 2 -29.96 23.12 -6.26
C SER A 2 -29.17 21.82 -6.42
N SER A 3 -27.93 21.97 -6.89
CA SER A 3 -26.66 21.34 -6.50
C SER A 3 -26.64 19.93 -5.89
N SER A 4 -25.85 19.05 -6.51
CA SER A 4 -25.07 18.02 -5.78
C SER A 4 -23.85 17.55 -6.60
N SER A 5 -22.88 18.44 -6.81
CA SER A 5 -21.52 18.08 -7.27
C SER A 5 -20.55 18.34 -6.12
N GLY A 6 -20.25 17.32 -5.33
CA GLY A 6 -19.39 17.47 -4.17
C GLY A 6 -19.17 16.18 -3.40
N ALA A 7 -18.51 15.18 -4.00
CA ALA A 7 -18.05 13.98 -3.28
C ALA A 7 -16.80 13.29 -3.89
N VAL A 8 -16.12 13.88 -4.88
CA VAL A 8 -14.98 13.23 -5.57
C VAL A 8 -13.59 13.75 -5.16
N ALA A 9 -13.49 14.66 -4.19
CA ALA A 9 -12.21 15.32 -3.85
C ALA A 9 -11.39 14.61 -2.76
N ALA A 10 -11.99 13.79 -1.89
CA ALA A 10 -11.30 13.20 -0.74
C ALA A 10 -10.49 11.93 -1.07
N SER A 11 -10.85 11.20 -2.12
CA SER A 11 -10.09 10.02 -2.59
C SER A 11 -8.85 10.42 -3.40
N ALA A 12 -8.93 11.52 -4.17
CA ALA A 12 -7.85 11.95 -5.05
C ALA A 12 -6.57 12.42 -4.33
N SER A 13 -6.67 12.92 -3.09
CA SER A 13 -5.50 13.37 -2.32
C SER A 13 -4.60 12.21 -1.92
N SER A 14 -5.17 11.11 -1.41
CA SER A 14 -4.42 9.95 -0.95
C SER A 14 -3.82 9.13 -2.10
N ASP A 15 -4.52 9.01 -3.23
CA ASP A 15 -3.98 8.36 -4.44
C ASP A 15 -2.79 9.12 -5.04
N ARG A 16 -2.79 10.46 -4.94
CA ARG A 16 -1.70 11.30 -5.44
C ARG A 16 -0.48 11.21 -4.53
N GLU A 17 -0.68 11.25 -3.22
CA GLU A 17 0.38 11.06 -2.23
C GLU A 17 1.03 9.68 -2.36
N MET A 18 0.23 8.62 -2.55
CA MET A 18 0.73 7.26 -2.81
C MET A 18 1.60 7.21 -4.07
N ARG A 19 1.16 7.82 -5.17
CA ARG A 19 1.97 7.93 -6.39
C ARG A 19 3.25 8.71 -6.16
N THR A 20 3.21 9.85 -5.47
CA THR A 20 4.40 10.66 -5.19
C THR A 20 5.41 9.89 -4.34
N ILE A 21 4.97 9.24 -3.25
CA ILE A 21 5.84 8.43 -2.40
C ILE A 21 6.44 7.27 -3.19
N TYR A 22 5.64 6.56 -4.00
CA TYR A 22 6.13 5.46 -4.83
C TYR A 22 7.19 5.95 -5.84
N THR A 23 6.95 7.06 -6.53
CA THR A 23 7.91 7.65 -7.47
C THR A 23 9.19 8.15 -6.81
N PHE A 24 9.11 8.55 -5.54
CA PHE A 24 10.29 8.89 -4.75
C PHE A 24 11.09 7.64 -4.41
N LEU A 25 10.44 6.61 -3.87
CA LEU A 25 11.07 5.36 -3.48
C LEU A 25 11.78 4.68 -4.66
N ILE A 26 11.18 4.70 -5.85
CA ILE A 26 11.76 4.05 -7.04
C ILE A 26 13.01 4.76 -7.59
N ARG A 27 13.15 6.06 -7.31
CA ARG A 27 14.29 6.88 -7.77
C ARG A 27 15.49 6.82 -6.82
N GLN A 28 15.31 6.32 -5.61
CA GLN A 28 16.36 6.31 -4.60
C GLN A 28 17.29 5.08 -4.74
N PRO A 29 18.61 5.24 -4.51
CA PRO A 29 19.54 4.13 -4.43
C PRO A 29 19.19 3.17 -3.28
N GLN A 30 19.54 1.89 -3.42
CA GLN A 30 19.31 0.87 -2.40
C GLN A 30 19.91 1.22 -1.03
N MET A 31 21.09 1.86 -1.01
CA MET A 31 21.72 2.34 0.22
C MET A 31 20.92 3.41 0.96
N VAL A 32 20.22 4.27 0.21
CA VAL A 32 19.38 5.32 0.80
C VAL A 32 18.09 4.70 1.31
N LEU A 33 17.52 3.75 0.56
CA LEU A 33 16.34 3.01 0.98
C LEU A 33 16.59 2.20 2.24
N SER A 34 17.74 1.53 2.38
CA SER A 34 18.06 0.76 3.59
C SER A 34 18.08 1.65 4.83
N SER A 35 18.75 2.81 4.76
CA SER A 35 18.76 3.76 5.88
C SER A 35 17.38 4.39 6.14
N LEU A 36 16.59 4.63 5.09
CA LEU A 36 15.23 5.12 5.24
C LEU A 36 14.31 4.11 5.95
N TYR A 37 14.47 2.81 5.69
CA TYR A 37 13.68 1.74 6.32
C TYR A 37 14.16 1.36 7.74
N GLU A 38 15.35 1.80 8.16
CA GLU A 38 15.79 1.67 9.57
C GLU A 38 14.93 2.50 10.53
N HIS A 39 14.31 3.59 10.04
CA HIS A 39 13.41 4.42 10.84
C HIS A 39 11.97 3.89 10.83
N SER A 40 11.44 3.58 12.02
CA SER A 40 10.09 3.05 12.22
C SER A 40 8.99 3.98 11.70
N LEU A 41 9.18 5.31 11.79
CA LEU A 41 8.23 6.30 11.28
C LEU A 41 8.14 6.26 9.74
N SER A 42 9.29 6.19 9.06
CA SER A 42 9.36 6.11 7.61
C SER A 42 8.75 4.81 7.10
N CYS A 43 9.09 3.69 7.73
CA CYS A 43 8.53 2.38 7.38
C CYS A 43 7.01 2.34 7.59
N LEU A 44 6.51 2.93 8.68
CA LEU A 44 5.07 3.05 8.94
C LEU A 44 4.37 3.94 7.91
N ALA A 45 4.98 5.06 7.51
CA ALA A 45 4.43 5.95 6.50
C ALA A 45 4.27 5.23 5.15
N VAL A 46 5.28 4.47 4.73
CA VAL A 46 5.19 3.63 3.53
C VAL A 46 4.15 2.53 3.72
N PHE A 47 4.15 1.81 4.83
CA PHE A 47 3.16 0.75 5.10
C PHE A 47 1.71 1.24 5.00
N ARG A 48 1.43 2.47 5.45
CA ARG A 48 0.08 3.06 5.38
C ARG A 48 -0.38 3.35 3.95
N THR A 49 0.54 3.64 3.03
CA THR A 49 0.23 3.93 1.62
C THR A 49 0.09 2.67 0.76
N LEU A 50 0.47 1.49 1.27
CA LEU A 50 0.22 0.23 0.60
C LEU A 50 -1.29 -0.05 0.47
N SER A 51 -1.65 -0.74 -0.61
CA SER A 51 -3.00 -1.28 -0.79
C SER A 51 -3.34 -2.25 0.35
N PRO A 52 -4.64 -2.52 0.60
CA PRO A 52 -5.04 -3.47 1.64
C PRO A 52 -4.38 -4.84 1.52
N VAL A 53 -4.20 -5.34 0.28
CA VAL A 53 -3.53 -6.61 0.00
C VAL A 53 -2.03 -6.51 0.29
N GLY A 54 -1.38 -5.40 -0.12
CA GLY A 54 0.03 -5.16 0.18
C GLY A 54 0.33 -5.12 1.68
N ARG A 55 -0.55 -4.50 2.47
CA ARG A 55 -0.44 -4.51 3.94
C ARG A 55 -0.58 -5.91 4.52
N HIS A 56 -1.55 -6.69 4.04
CA HIS A 56 -1.73 -8.07 4.47
C HIS A 56 -0.49 -8.92 4.17
N TYR A 57 0.08 -8.76 2.96
CA TYR A 57 1.30 -9.44 2.55
C TYR A 57 2.48 -9.11 3.48
N VAL A 58 2.76 -7.82 3.72
CA VAL A 58 3.85 -7.40 4.62
C VAL A 58 3.63 -7.95 6.04
N MET A 59 2.40 -7.89 6.56
CA MET A 59 2.12 -8.41 7.89
C MET A 59 2.35 -9.91 7.98
N ARG A 60 1.97 -10.67 6.95
CA ARG A 60 2.22 -12.11 6.89
C ARG A 60 3.71 -12.43 6.81
N LEU A 61 4.50 -11.65 6.07
CA LEU A 61 5.97 -11.80 6.02
C LEU A 61 6.65 -11.60 7.38
N LEU A 62 6.09 -10.76 8.27
CA LEU A 62 6.68 -10.54 9.60
C LEU A 62 6.56 -11.77 10.51
N TYR A 63 5.54 -12.61 10.29
CA TYR A 63 5.22 -13.74 11.18
C TYR A 63 5.39 -15.11 10.53
N THR A 64 5.66 -15.17 9.22
CA THR A 64 5.81 -16.43 8.48
C THR A 64 7.28 -16.63 8.14
N LYS A 65 7.83 -17.80 8.48
CA LYS A 65 9.19 -18.19 8.05
C LYS A 65 9.22 -18.72 6.62
N ASP A 66 8.12 -19.31 6.19
CA ASP A 66 7.99 -19.93 4.87
C ASP A 66 7.67 -18.88 3.79
N PRO A 67 8.17 -19.07 2.57
CA PRO A 67 7.85 -18.20 1.45
C PRO A 67 6.35 -18.26 1.14
N ILE A 68 5.75 -17.10 0.90
CA ILE A 68 4.35 -16.99 0.49
C ILE A 68 4.26 -17.27 -1.01
N GLU A 69 3.40 -18.21 -1.42
CA GLU A 69 3.17 -18.52 -2.82
C GLU A 69 2.31 -17.44 -3.51
N LEU A 70 2.54 -17.21 -4.80
CA LEU A 70 1.77 -16.22 -5.58
C LEU A 70 0.29 -16.62 -5.72
N SER A 71 0.00 -17.91 -5.78
CA SER A 71 -1.35 -18.50 -5.76
C SER A 71 -2.17 -18.04 -4.56
N ASP A 72 -1.57 -18.01 -3.36
CA ASP A 72 -2.22 -17.54 -2.15
C ASP A 72 -2.57 -16.03 -2.23
N ILE A 73 -1.69 -15.23 -2.86
CA ILE A 73 -1.90 -13.79 -3.02
C ILE A 73 -3.08 -13.50 -3.97
N GLU A 74 -3.25 -14.30 -5.01
CA GLU A 74 -4.38 -14.20 -5.95
C GLU A 74 -5.71 -14.51 -5.26
N VAL A 75 -5.73 -15.49 -4.35
CA VAL A 75 -6.92 -15.79 -3.53
C VAL A 75 -7.29 -14.60 -2.65
N TRP A 76 -6.32 -13.92 -2.03
CA TRP A 76 -6.59 -12.73 -1.21
C TRP A 76 -7.14 -11.55 -2.01
N CYS A 77 -6.83 -11.49 -3.31
CA CYS A 77 -7.40 -10.49 -4.21
C CYS A 77 -8.84 -10.81 -4.63
N THR A 78 -9.19 -12.11 -4.69
CA THR A 78 -10.47 -12.60 -5.23
C THR A 78 -11.61 -12.52 -4.23
N ASP A 79 -11.34 -12.69 -2.93
CA ASP A 79 -12.35 -12.74 -1.86
C ASP A 79 -13.21 -11.46 -1.70
N ARG A 80 -12.81 -10.35 -2.34
CA ARG A 80 -13.51 -9.06 -2.21
C ARG A 80 -14.68 -8.85 -3.20
N THR A 81 -14.94 -9.77 -4.12
CA THR A 81 -15.99 -9.62 -5.15
C THR A 81 -17.27 -10.43 -4.89
N LEU A 82 -17.34 -11.27 -3.86
CA LEU A 82 -18.48 -12.17 -3.55
C LEU A 82 -19.38 -11.69 -2.39
N HIS A 83 -19.48 -10.38 -2.15
CA HIS A 83 -20.50 -9.81 -1.27
C HIS A 83 -21.16 -8.57 -1.88
N ARG A 84 -21.68 -8.72 -3.11
CA ARG A 84 -22.66 -7.80 -3.71
C ARG A 84 -23.81 -8.58 -4.32
#